data_AF-A0A7T1AZK2-F1
#
_entry.id   AF-A0A7T1AZK2-F1
#
_cell.length_a   1.000
_cell.length_b   1.000
_cell.length_c   1.000
_cell.angle_alpha   90.00
_cell.angle_beta   90.00
_cell.angle_gamma   90.00
#
_symmetry.space_group_name_H-M   'P 1'
#
loop_
_entity.id
_entity.type
_entity.pdbx_description
1 polymer ?
#
loop_
_entity_poly.entity_id
_entity_poly.type
_entity_poly.pdbx_seq_one_letter_code
_entity_poly.pdbx_strand_id
1 'polypeptide(L)'
;MSELGIYDLSYIEKMTLCEFNYRMYALEYERLKEEYDLYKLAFAIRDAEATKQVGTGKNKKEEYLFNSVNDILDYEKNVKRLNKGEPIELEILDKNKDDNKPSLDVLKQIRNHNKK
;
A
#
# COMPACT_ATOMS: atom_id res chain seq x y z
N MET A 1 -14.34 9.09 18.04
CA MET A 1 -14.33 8.60 19.43
C MET A 1 -14.94 7.21 19.57
N SER A 2 -15.99 6.86 18.82
CA SER A 2 -16.44 5.45 18.69
C SER A 2 -15.33 4.51 18.23
N GLU A 3 -14.45 4.99 17.35
CA GLU A 3 -13.27 4.27 16.86
C GLU A 3 -12.27 3.88 17.98
N LEU A 4 -12.22 4.60 19.10
CA LEU A 4 -11.37 4.24 20.24
C LEU A 4 -12.04 3.22 21.19
N GLY A 5 -13.25 2.74 20.83
CA GLY A 5 -14.08 1.88 21.67
C GLY A 5 -14.57 2.56 22.95
N ILE A 6 -14.59 3.90 23.00
CA ILE A 6 -15.01 4.68 24.17
C ILE A 6 -16.33 5.36 23.88
N TYR A 7 -17.31 5.03 24.70
CA TYR A 7 -18.68 5.55 24.58
C TYR A 7 -19.07 6.45 25.75
N ASP A 8 -18.28 6.47 26.83
CA ASP A 8 -18.50 7.34 27.99
C ASP A 8 -17.62 8.60 27.90
N LEU A 9 -18.28 9.75 27.84
CA LEU A 9 -17.63 11.07 27.77
C LEU A 9 -16.86 11.40 29.06
N SER A 10 -17.39 11.02 30.22
CA SER A 10 -16.74 11.29 31.52
C SER A 10 -15.41 10.54 31.66
N TYR A 11 -15.29 9.38 31.03
CA TYR A 11 -14.03 8.64 30.98
C TYR A 11 -13.00 9.32 30.08
N ILE A 12 -13.43 9.90 28.96
CA ILE A 12 -12.56 10.64 28.03
C ILE A 12 -11.96 11.87 28.72
N GLU A 13 -12.79 12.65 29.42
CA GLU A 13 -12.35 13.87 30.11
C GLU A 13 -11.32 13.61 31.20
N LYS A 14 -11.33 12.41 31.80
CA LYS A 14 -10.41 12.01 32.88
C LYS A 14 -9.18 11.26 32.37
N MET A 15 -9.11 10.98 31.07
CA MET A 15 -8.02 10.19 30.51
C MET A 15 -6.70 10.94 30.60
N THR A 16 -5.67 10.25 31.07
CA THR A 16 -4.32 10.82 31.07
C THR A 16 -3.78 10.87 29.65
N LEU A 17 -2.85 11.80 29.39
CA LEU A 17 -2.17 11.90 28.09
C LEU A 17 -1.48 10.58 27.70
N CYS A 18 -0.95 9.85 28.68
CA CYS A 18 -0.34 8.53 28.45
C CYS A 18 -1.36 7.49 27.98
N GLU A 19 -2.50 7.37 28.68
CA GLU A 19 -3.57 6.44 28.29
C GLU A 19 -4.12 6.77 26.91
N PHE A 20 -4.28 8.06 26.61
CA PHE A 20 -4.69 8.52 25.29
C PHE A 20 -3.70 8.06 24.22
N ASN A 21 -2.39 8.30 24.43
CA ASN A 21 -1.37 7.91 23.46
C ASN A 21 -1.31 6.40 23.25
N TYR A 22 -1.40 5.58 24.30
CA TYR A 22 -1.43 4.12 24.14
C TYR A 22 -2.65 3.64 23.36
N ARG A 23 -3.82 4.25 23.59
CA ARG A 23 -5.03 3.94 22.83
C ARG A 23 -4.92 4.35 21.37
N MET A 24 -4.33 5.51 21.10
CA MET A 24 -4.06 5.95 19.73
C MET A 24 -3.11 4.98 19.02
N TYR A 25 -2.04 4.53 19.68
CA TYR A 25 -1.14 3.52 19.12
C TYR A 25 -1.87 2.21 18.83
N ALA A 26 -2.69 1.72 19.77
CA ALA A 26 -3.48 0.51 19.55
C ALA A 26 -4.42 0.65 18.33
N LEU A 27 -5.06 1.80 18.17
CA LEU A 27 -5.92 2.10 17.03
C LEU A 27 -5.15 2.09 15.70
N GLU A 28 -3.91 2.59 15.67
CA GLU A 28 -3.07 2.54 14.46
C GLU A 28 -2.73 1.09 14.06
N TYR A 29 -2.43 0.21 15.02
CA TYR A 29 -2.22 -1.21 14.75
C TYR A 29 -3.50 -1.92 14.28
N GLU A 30 -4.64 -1.57 14.86
CA GLU A 30 -5.94 -2.13 14.46
C GLU A 30 -6.26 -1.74 13.00
N ARG A 31 -6.09 -0.47 12.65
CA ARG A 31 -6.26 0.01 11.27
C ARG A 31 -5.34 -0.70 10.28
N LEU A 32 -4.06 -0.88 10.62
CA LEU A 32 -3.12 -1.64 9.76
C LEU A 32 -3.63 -3.06 9.49
N LYS A 33 -4.16 -3.72 10.51
CA LYS A 33 -4.69 -5.09 10.40
C LYS A 33 -5.96 -5.11 9.55
N GLU A 34 -6.89 -4.19 9.78
CA GLU A 34 -8.13 -4.07 9.01
C GLU A 34 -7.85 -3.82 7.52
N GLU A 35 -6.92 -2.91 7.21
CA GLU A 35 -6.50 -2.64 5.83
C GLU A 35 -5.88 -3.89 5.19
N TYR A 36 -5.01 -4.60 5.92
CA TYR A 36 -4.40 -5.83 5.43
C TYR A 36 -5.43 -6.92 5.12
N ASP A 37 -6.39 -7.13 6.02
CA ASP A 37 -7.46 -8.12 5.85
C ASP A 37 -8.40 -7.74 4.70
N LEU A 38 -8.68 -6.44 4.53
CA LEU A 38 -9.46 -5.92 3.41
C LEU A 38 -8.77 -6.19 2.07
N TYR A 39 -7.47 -5.88 1.95
CA TYR A 39 -6.71 -6.18 0.74
C TYR A 39 -6.67 -7.70 0.49
N LYS A 40 -6.48 -8.51 1.53
CA LYS A 40 -6.51 -9.97 1.40
C LYS A 40 -7.85 -10.47 0.87
N LEU A 41 -8.96 -9.92 1.36
CA LEU A 41 -10.28 -10.23 0.85
C LEU A 41 -10.42 -9.81 -0.62
N ALA A 42 -9.95 -8.62 -0.99
CA ALA A 42 -10.00 -8.14 -2.38
C ALA A 42 -9.20 -9.05 -3.33
N PHE A 43 -8.03 -9.52 -2.92
CA PHE A 43 -7.25 -10.52 -3.67
C PHE A 43 -7.96 -11.87 -3.75
N ALA A 44 -8.58 -12.34 -2.66
CA ALA A 44 -9.33 -13.59 -2.67
C ALA A 44 -10.55 -13.52 -3.59
N ILE A 45 -11.28 -12.39 -3.62
CA ILE A 45 -12.37 -12.14 -4.55
C ILE A 45 -11.85 -12.14 -5.98
N ARG A 46 -10.77 -11.39 -6.26
CA ARG A 46 -10.11 -11.37 -7.58
C ARG A 46 -9.74 -12.77 -8.06
N ASP A 47 -9.10 -13.55 -7.20
CA ASP A 47 -8.66 -14.91 -7.54
C ASP A 47 -9.85 -15.87 -7.71
N ALA A 48 -10.95 -15.67 -6.97
CA ALA A 48 -12.19 -16.42 -7.15
C ALA A 48 -12.95 -16.03 -8.43
N GLU A 49 -12.95 -14.75 -8.81
CA GLU A 49 -13.52 -14.24 -10.06
C GLU A 49 -12.67 -14.63 -11.29
N ALA A 50 -11.37 -14.84 -11.11
CA ALA A 50 -10.44 -15.34 -12.13
C ALA A 50 -10.64 -16.85 -12.45
N THR A 51 -11.88 -17.26 -12.70
CA THR A 51 -12.18 -18.54 -13.32
C THR A 51 -11.80 -18.54 -14.81
N LYS A 52 -10.57 -19.02 -15.08
CA LYS A 52 -10.02 -19.49 -16.37
C LYS A 52 -10.24 -18.64 -17.63
N GLN A 53 -9.14 -18.06 -18.13
CA GLN A 53 -8.80 -18.24 -19.55
C GLN A 53 -7.52 -19.07 -19.67
N VAL A 54 -7.66 -20.30 -20.14
CA VAL A 54 -6.55 -21.19 -20.51
C VAL A 54 -6.64 -21.38 -22.02
N GLY A 55 -5.69 -20.83 -22.78
CA GLY A 55 -5.61 -20.97 -24.24
C GLY A 55 -4.47 -20.16 -24.87
N THR A 56 -3.92 -20.63 -25.99
CA THR A 56 -2.74 -20.08 -26.67
C THR A 56 -3.03 -19.66 -28.13
N GLY A 57 -2.35 -18.59 -28.58
CA GLY A 57 -2.38 -17.98 -29.91
C GLY A 57 -2.04 -16.48 -29.84
N LYS A 58 -3.01 -15.59 -30.12
CA LYS A 58 -3.10 -14.21 -29.64
C LYS A 58 -2.99 -14.19 -28.09
N ASN A 59 -1.80 -14.50 -27.58
CA ASN A 59 -1.42 -14.88 -26.22
C ASN A 59 -1.54 -13.70 -25.25
N LYS A 60 -2.76 -13.29 -24.93
CA LYS A 60 -2.97 -12.39 -23.81
C LYS A 60 -2.87 -13.21 -22.52
N LYS A 61 -1.71 -13.12 -21.89
CA LYS A 61 -1.60 -13.25 -20.45
C LYS A 61 -1.82 -11.85 -19.89
N GLU A 62 -2.97 -11.64 -19.28
CA GLU A 62 -3.15 -10.50 -18.40
C GLU A 62 -2.39 -10.86 -17.12
N GLU A 63 -1.20 -10.30 -16.96
CA GLU A 63 -0.44 -10.39 -15.71
C GLU A 63 -0.88 -9.24 -14.80
N TYR A 64 -1.30 -9.57 -13.58
CA TYR A 64 -1.67 -8.57 -12.59
C TYR A 64 -0.42 -7.86 -12.08
N LEU A 65 -0.55 -6.54 -11.86
CA LEU A 65 0.54 -5.68 -11.39
C LEU A 65 1.02 -6.05 -9.97
N PHE A 66 0.11 -6.59 -9.15
CA PHE A 66 0.40 -7.08 -7.81
C PHE A 66 0.01 -8.56 -7.71
N ASN A 67 0.94 -9.37 -7.21
CA ASN A 67 0.75 -10.81 -7.04
C ASN A 67 0.20 -11.12 -5.65
N SER A 68 0.56 -10.31 -4.65
CA SER A 68 0.17 -10.51 -3.26
C SER A 68 -0.20 -9.19 -2.57
N VAL A 69 -0.91 -9.31 -1.43
CA VAL A 69 -1.21 -8.17 -0.55
C VAL A 69 0.06 -7.47 -0.07
N ASN A 70 1.12 -8.23 0.20
CA ASN A 70 2.40 -7.69 0.70
C ASN A 70 3.09 -6.78 -0.33
N ASP A 71 2.76 -6.92 -1.62
CA ASP A 71 3.29 -6.05 -2.67
C ASP A 71 2.67 -4.64 -2.63
N ILE A 72 1.55 -4.47 -1.90
CA ILE A 72 0.84 -3.20 -1.73
C ILE A 72 1.02 -2.68 -0.30
N LEU A 73 0.88 -3.57 0.68
CA LEU A 73 0.96 -3.27 2.10
C LEU A 73 1.83 -4.33 2.77
N ASP A 74 3.14 -4.07 2.83
CA ASP A 74 4.07 -4.88 3.62
C ASP A 74 3.74 -4.69 5.11
N TYR A 75 3.08 -5.69 5.68
CA TYR A 75 2.61 -5.67 7.06
C TYR A 75 3.78 -5.56 8.06
N GLU A 76 4.85 -6.33 7.88
CA GLU A 76 5.98 -6.33 8.81
C GLU A 76 6.75 -5.01 8.77
N LYS A 77 6.95 -4.45 7.58
CA LYS A 77 7.56 -3.14 7.41
C LYS A 77 6.72 -2.07 8.09
N ASN A 78 5.40 -2.09 7.92
CA ASN A 78 4.51 -1.13 8.56
C ASN A 78 4.43 -1.29 10.08
N VAL A 79 4.49 -2.50 10.62
CA VAL A 79 4.65 -2.71 12.07
C VAL A 79 5.95 -2.07 12.58
N LYS A 80 7.06 -2.21 11.86
CA LYS A 80 8.33 -1.57 12.24
C LYS A 80 8.27 -0.04 12.16
N ARG A 81 7.49 0.53 11.23
CA ARG A 81 7.25 1.97 11.13
C ARG A 81 6.42 2.50 12.29
N LEU A 82 5.31 1.83 12.61
CA LEU A 82 4.47 2.18 13.74
C LEU A 82 5.25 2.15 15.06
N ASN A 83 6.14 1.17 15.25
CA ASN A 83 7.03 1.12 16.41
C ASN A 83 7.99 2.33 16.53
N LYS A 84 8.27 3.02 15.42
CA LYS A 84 9.07 4.26 15.38
C LYS A 84 8.22 5.53 15.46
N GLY A 85 6.89 5.40 15.50
CA GLY A 85 5.96 6.53 15.36
C GLY A 85 5.87 7.08 13.93
N GLU A 86 6.31 6.31 12.94
CA GLU A 86 6.16 6.64 11.53
C GLU A 86 4.79 6.16 11.02
N PRO A 87 4.11 6.93 10.15
CA PRO A 87 2.81 6.56 9.62
C PRO A 87 2.88 5.31 8.74
N ILE A 88 1.74 4.62 8.62
CA ILE A 88 1.52 3.53 7.66
C ILE A 88 1.82 4.06 6.25
N GLU A 89 2.63 3.30 5.52
CA GLU A 89 2.99 3.58 4.14
C GLU A 89 2.52 2.42 3.27
N LEU A 90 1.65 2.76 2.33
CA LEU A 90 1.32 1.91 1.21
C LEU A 90 2.42 2.00 0.18
N GLU A 91 2.71 0.89 -0.49
CA GLU A 91 3.57 0.90 -1.65
C GLU A 91 2.85 1.63 -2.78
N ILE A 92 3.15 2.93 -2.94
CA ILE A 92 2.67 3.73 -4.06
C ILE A 92 3.57 3.41 -5.25
N LEU A 93 3.00 2.85 -6.31
CA LEU A 93 3.63 2.84 -7.62
C LEU A 93 3.63 4.27 -8.18
N ASP A 94 4.68 5.03 -7.88
CA ASP A 94 5.61 5.62 -8.87
C ASP A 94 6.34 6.87 -8.35
N LYS A 95 7.68 6.85 -8.45
CA LYS A 95 8.46 8.11 -8.62
C LYS A 95 9.51 8.08 -9.72
N ASN A 96 9.81 6.94 -10.38
CA ASN A 96 10.95 6.89 -11.32
C ASN A 96 10.85 5.93 -12.53
N LYS A 97 9.73 5.26 -12.80
CA LYS A 97 9.55 4.54 -14.07
C LYS A 97 8.49 5.24 -14.92
N ASP A 98 8.83 6.45 -15.33
CA ASP A 98 8.44 6.88 -16.67
C ASP A 98 9.07 5.88 -17.66
N ASP A 99 8.39 4.77 -17.96
CA ASP A 99 8.77 3.87 -19.06
C ASP A 99 8.75 4.61 -20.42
N ASN A 100 8.28 5.86 -20.43
CA ASN A 100 8.31 6.80 -21.54
C ASN A 100 9.51 7.77 -21.54
N LYS A 101 10.48 7.62 -20.62
CA LYS A 101 11.70 8.41 -20.65
C LYS A 101 12.70 7.74 -21.60
N PRO A 102 13.08 8.37 -22.72
CA PRO A 102 14.03 7.77 -23.64
C PRO A 102 15.35 7.48 -22.90
N SER A 103 15.95 6.32 -23.21
CA SER A 103 17.23 5.91 -22.64
C SER A 103 18.25 7.06 -22.72
N LEU A 104 19.13 7.14 -21.72
CA LEU A 104 20.16 8.16 -21.61
C LEU A 104 21.03 8.24 -22.87
N ASP A 105 21.15 7.13 -23.60
CA ASP A 105 21.83 7.04 -24.88
C ASP A 105 21.10 7.78 -26.02
N VAL A 106 19.77 7.65 -26.11
CA VAL A 106 18.93 8.35 -27.10
C VAL A 106 18.98 9.86 -26.87
N LEU A 107 18.97 10.31 -25.62
CA LEU A 107 19.11 11.72 -25.26
C LEU A 107 20.47 12.31 -25.68
N LYS A 108 21.55 11.54 -25.57
CA LYS A 108 22.90 11.94 -26.04
C LYS A 108 22.94 12.05 -27.56
N GLN A 109 22.31 11.12 -28.29
CA GLN A 109 22.25 11.15 -29.74
C GLN A 109 21.49 12.38 -30.26
N ILE A 110 20.32 12.71 -29.68
CA ILE A 110 19.55 13.91 -30.02
C ILE A 110 20.39 15.18 -29.78
N ARG A 111 21.08 15.26 -28.64
CA ARG A 111 21.92 16.41 -28.29
C ARG A 111 23.06 16.62 -29.29
N ASN A 112 23.67 15.54 -29.77
CA ASN A 112 24.76 15.61 -30.74
C ASN A 112 24.26 15.98 -32.15
N HIS A 113 23.03 15.57 -32.50
CA HIS A 113 22.41 15.92 -33.78
C HIS A 113 22.05 17.41 -33.84
N ASN A 114 21.51 17.98 -32.76
CA ASN A 114 21.10 19.40 -32.69
C ASN A 114 22.27 20.40 -32.52
N LYS A 115 23.52 19.92 -32.53
CA LYS A 115 24.75 20.74 -32.45
C LYS A 115 25.44 20.94 -33.81
N LYS A 116 24.84 20.47 -34.90
CA LYS A 116 25.20 20.85 -36.28
C LYS A 116 24.31 22.00 -36.74
#